data_AF-A0AAU9W9X4-F1
#
_entry.id   AF-A0AAU9W9X4-F1
#
_cell.length_a   1.000
_cell.length_b   1.000
_cell.length_c   1.000
_cell.angle_alpha   90.00
_cell.angle_beta   90.00
_cell.angle_gamma   90.00
#
_symmetry.space_group_name_H-M   'P 1'
#
loop_
_entity.id
_entity.type
_entity.pdbx_description
1 polymer ?
#
loop_
_entity_poly.entity_id
_entity_poly.type
_entity_poly.pdbx_seq_one_letter_code
_entity_poly.pdbx_strand_id
1 'polypeptide(L)'
;MSAISLETLAVTAVNRYFRVVHSRALYQKIFNAKKIRATIAILWIIAFLAPLPYVVAGHEFSFHPAKAMCAHNSESLLKGYGAFLVLVYVAVPLILIIACYTRVFMKVRKHNLNFIFRLRSSCRSEPSTNRCLSVDEVNVTYTLLVVVTGFLVCWTPVVVIDLIDFLNSDWKLKRQVYVSYTCFAFTSASLNPIIYGVMNRSFRVEYLRILAAFKFWS
;
A
#
# COMPACT_ATOMS: atom_id res chain seq x y z
N MET A 1 7.99 10.25 2.11
CA MET A 1 7.74 9.41 0.90
C MET A 1 6.90 8.18 1.20
N SER A 2 7.15 7.46 2.30
CA SER A 2 6.42 6.23 2.66
C SER A 2 4.94 6.40 2.97
N ALA A 3 4.54 7.53 3.57
CA ALA A 3 3.13 7.83 3.82
C ALA A 3 2.30 7.84 2.53
N ILE A 4 2.79 8.49 1.47
CA ILE A 4 2.11 8.53 0.16
C ILE A 4 1.92 7.12 -0.41
N SER A 5 2.95 6.27 -0.31
CA SER A 5 2.87 4.89 -0.79
C SER A 5 1.78 4.12 -0.07
N LEU A 6 1.70 4.21 1.26
CA LEU A 6 0.70 3.52 2.05
C LEU A 6 -0.72 4.04 1.78
N GLU A 7 -0.90 5.36 1.73
CA GLU A 7 -2.20 5.98 1.40
C GLU A 7 -2.67 5.58 -0.02
N THR A 8 -1.73 5.54 -0.97
CA THR A 8 -2.02 5.10 -2.34
C THR A 8 -2.44 3.62 -2.36
N LEU A 9 -1.80 2.76 -1.56
CA LEU A 9 -2.20 1.37 -1.40
C LEU A 9 -3.59 1.25 -0.76
N ALA A 10 -3.92 2.10 0.22
CA ALA A 10 -5.24 2.15 0.85
C ALA A 10 -6.34 2.55 -0.14
N VAL A 11 -6.15 3.64 -0.89
CA VAL A 11 -7.08 4.05 -1.95
C VAL A 11 -7.21 2.97 -3.02
N THR A 12 -6.11 2.30 -3.37
CA THR A 12 -6.13 1.18 -4.32
C THR A 12 -6.93 0.00 -3.78
N ALA A 13 -6.82 -0.32 -2.49
CA ALA A 13 -7.60 -1.36 -1.83
C ALA A 13 -9.09 -1.04 -1.83
N VAL A 14 -9.46 0.21 -1.52
CA VAL A 14 -10.86 0.68 -1.59
C VAL A 14 -11.39 0.58 -3.02
N ASN A 15 -10.63 1.04 -4.00
CA ASN A 15 -10.98 0.93 -5.42
C ASN A 15 -11.25 -0.53 -5.83
N ARG A 16 -10.40 -1.47 -5.41
CA ARG A 16 -10.59 -2.91 -5.65
C ARG A 16 -11.82 -3.45 -4.94
N TYR A 17 -12.04 -3.05 -3.69
CA TYR A 17 -13.23 -3.44 -2.93
C TYR A 17 -14.52 -3.05 -3.66
N PHE A 18 -14.66 -1.78 -4.08
CA PHE A 18 -15.85 -1.37 -4.83
C PHE A 18 -15.97 -2.06 -6.19
N ARG A 19 -14.85 -2.30 -6.88
CA ARG A 19 -14.89 -2.95 -8.20
C ARG A 19 -15.34 -4.42 -8.13
N VAL A 20 -14.83 -5.16 -7.15
CA VAL A 20 -15.03 -6.62 -7.02
C VAL A 20 -16.29 -6.95 -6.21
N VAL A 21 -16.57 -6.22 -5.13
CA VAL A 21 -17.65 -6.53 -4.19
C VAL A 21 -18.97 -5.87 -4.60
N HIS A 22 -18.94 -4.65 -5.16
CA HIS A 22 -20.13 -3.85 -5.47
C HIS A 22 -20.47 -3.80 -6.97
N SER A 23 -21.66 -3.30 -7.32
CA SER A 23 -22.16 -3.23 -8.69
C SER A 23 -21.32 -2.30 -9.58
N ARG A 24 -21.26 -2.60 -10.90
CA ARG A 24 -20.50 -1.80 -11.88
C ARG A 24 -20.98 -0.36 -11.94
N ALA A 25 -22.28 -0.13 -11.82
CA ALA A 25 -22.87 1.21 -11.83
C ALA A 25 -22.39 2.05 -10.63
N LEU A 26 -22.36 1.46 -9.42
CA LEU A 26 -21.84 2.15 -8.23
C LEU A 26 -20.34 2.43 -8.37
N TYR A 27 -19.56 1.46 -8.85
CA TYR A 27 -18.13 1.65 -9.11
C TYR A 27 -17.87 2.81 -10.08
N GLN A 28 -18.56 2.86 -11.23
CA GLN A 28 -18.36 3.94 -12.22
C GLN A 28 -18.81 5.31 -11.70
N LYS A 29 -19.83 5.36 -10.84
CA LYS A 29 -20.28 6.61 -10.19
C LYS A 29 -19.24 7.18 -9.22
N ILE A 30 -18.56 6.30 -8.48
CA ILE A 30 -17.55 6.68 -7.46
C ILE A 30 -16.17 6.88 -8.10
N PHE A 31 -15.71 5.94 -8.93
CA PHE A 31 -14.37 5.89 -9.50
C PHE A 31 -14.40 6.23 -10.99
N ASN A 32 -14.49 7.52 -11.30
CA ASN A 32 -14.25 8.04 -12.64
C ASN A 32 -12.90 8.77 -12.73
N ALA A 33 -12.38 8.97 -13.94
CA ALA A 33 -11.05 9.53 -14.14
C ALA A 33 -10.85 10.91 -13.51
N LYS A 34 -11.87 11.78 -13.52
CA LYS A 34 -11.79 13.11 -12.88
C LYS A 34 -11.64 12.98 -11.36
N LYS A 35 -12.46 12.13 -10.74
CA LYS A 35 -12.41 11.86 -9.30
C LYS A 35 -11.11 11.19 -8.89
N ILE A 36 -10.63 10.20 -9.64
CA ILE A 36 -9.35 9.52 -9.36
C ILE A 36 -8.19 10.52 -9.42
N ARG A 37 -8.13 11.38 -10.44
CA ARG A 37 -7.10 12.43 -10.51
C ARG A 37 -7.18 13.40 -9.33
N ALA A 38 -8.39 13.80 -8.95
CA ALA A 38 -8.59 14.65 -7.77
C ALA A 38 -8.13 13.95 -6.48
N THR A 39 -8.47 12.67 -6.27
CA THR A 39 -8.00 11.89 -5.12
C THR A 39 -6.48 11.82 -5.06
N ILE A 40 -5.82 11.53 -6.18
CA ILE A 40 -4.34 11.50 -6.24
C ILE A 40 -3.77 12.88 -5.88
N ALA A 41 -4.29 13.96 -6.45
CA ALA A 41 -3.83 15.32 -6.14
C ALA A 41 -4.00 15.66 -4.64
N ILE A 42 -5.15 15.30 -4.05
CA ILE A 42 -5.41 15.49 -2.62
C ILE A 42 -4.41 14.71 -1.76
N LEU A 43 -4.11 13.46 -2.09
CA LEU A 43 -3.12 12.66 -1.35
C LEU A 43 -1.73 13.31 -1.34
N TRP A 44 -1.31 13.84 -2.49
CA TRP A 44 -0.03 14.56 -2.59
C TRP A 44 -0.03 15.84 -1.76
N ILE A 45 -1.10 16.64 -1.85
CA ILE A 45 -1.24 17.87 -1.05
C ILE A 45 -1.17 17.53 0.44
N ILE A 46 -1.95 16.55 0.92
CA ILE A 46 -1.94 16.13 2.33
C ILE A 46 -0.53 15.71 2.75
N ALA A 47 0.18 14.95 1.91
CA ALA A 47 1.53 14.50 2.22
C ALA A 47 2.56 15.64 2.29
N PHE A 48 2.42 16.68 1.46
CA PHE A 48 3.25 17.88 1.57
C PHE A 48 2.92 18.73 2.79
N LEU A 49 1.65 18.74 3.21
CA LEU A 49 1.20 19.49 4.40
C LEU A 49 1.51 18.74 5.71
N ALA A 50 1.67 17.42 5.69
CA ALA A 50 1.87 16.60 6.88
C ALA A 50 3.03 17.04 7.80
N PRO A 51 4.19 17.49 7.29
CA PRO A 51 5.29 18.01 8.12
C PRO A 51 5.04 19.43 8.67
N LEU A 52 4.09 20.20 8.13
CA LEU A 52 3.91 21.61 8.51
C LEU A 52 3.57 21.81 9.98
N PRO A 53 2.65 21.04 10.61
CA PRO A 53 2.37 21.23 12.03
C PRO A 53 3.61 21.05 12.92
N TYR A 54 4.53 20.15 12.54
CA TYR A 54 5.79 19.94 13.25
C TYR A 54 6.68 21.18 13.17
N VAL A 55 6.88 21.71 11.97
CA VAL A 55 7.75 22.86 11.73
C VAL A 55 7.17 24.15 12.32
N VAL A 56 5.86 24.37 12.17
CA VAL A 56 5.15 25.55 12.71
C VAL A 56 5.16 25.55 14.24
N ALA A 57 5.20 24.38 14.88
CA ALA A 57 5.38 24.26 16.32
C ALA A 57 6.81 24.58 16.81
N GLY A 58 7.71 24.97 15.91
CA GLY A 58 9.10 25.33 16.22
C GLY A 58 10.03 24.12 16.36
N HIS A 59 9.63 22.94 15.89
CA HIS A 59 10.49 21.76 15.92
C HIS A 59 11.35 21.65 14.66
N GLU A 60 12.60 21.20 14.87
CA GLU A 60 13.55 20.96 13.79
C GLU A 60 13.76 19.46 13.54
N PHE A 61 14.10 19.11 12.30
CA PHE A 61 14.53 17.76 11.96
C PHE A 61 16.03 17.63 12.27
N SER A 62 16.40 16.68 13.13
CA SER A 62 17.81 16.45 13.48
C SER A 62 18.36 15.23 12.77
N PHE A 63 19.64 15.29 12.38
CA PHE A 63 20.32 14.15 11.79
C PHE A 63 20.59 13.07 12.83
N HIS A 64 20.03 11.88 12.61
CA HIS A 64 20.25 10.73 13.48
C HIS A 64 21.39 9.86 12.94
N PRO A 65 22.60 9.89 13.53
CA PRO A 65 23.78 9.24 12.96
C PRO A 65 23.64 7.71 12.86
N ALA A 66 22.93 7.08 13.80
CA ALA A 66 22.72 5.62 13.74
C ALA A 66 21.74 5.18 12.65
N LYS A 67 20.69 5.97 12.35
CA LYS A 67 19.72 5.73 11.27
C LYS A 67 20.21 6.30 9.92
N ALA A 68 21.28 7.12 9.93
CA ALA A 68 21.84 7.81 8.76
C ALA A 68 20.80 8.64 7.99
N MET A 69 19.86 9.27 8.71
CA MET A 69 18.78 10.06 8.14
C MET A 69 18.36 11.18 9.09
N CYS A 70 17.72 12.23 8.55
CA CYS A 70 17.06 13.24 9.37
C CYS A 70 15.73 12.69 9.91
N ALA A 71 15.50 12.82 11.22
CA ALA A 71 14.33 12.32 11.91
C ALA A 71 13.72 13.39 12.83
N HIS A 72 12.51 13.13 13.30
CA HIS A 72 11.88 13.95 14.34
C HIS A 72 12.63 13.80 15.67
N ASN A 73 12.74 14.88 16.45
CA ASN A 73 13.34 14.83 17.79
C ASN A 73 12.49 13.97 18.73
N SER A 74 13.12 13.19 19.62
CA SER A 74 12.44 12.29 20.57
C SER A 74 11.38 12.97 21.42
N GLU A 75 11.58 14.24 21.78
CA GLU A 75 10.62 15.02 22.58
C GLU A 75 9.29 15.27 21.87
N SER A 76 9.28 15.34 20.53
CA SER A 76 8.06 15.55 19.75
C SER A 76 7.17 14.30 19.65
N LEU A 77 7.79 13.12 19.77
CA LEU A 77 7.09 11.85 19.92
C LEU A 77 6.37 11.80 21.28
N LEU A 78 7.02 12.30 22.34
CA LEU A 78 6.49 12.35 23.71
C LEU A 78 5.26 13.28 23.85
N LYS A 79 5.21 14.36 23.06
CA LYS A 79 4.07 15.31 23.03
C LYS A 79 2.87 14.82 22.22
N GLY A 80 2.86 13.57 21.78
CA GLY A 80 1.72 12.93 21.09
C GLY A 80 1.64 13.15 19.58
N TYR A 81 2.44 14.07 19.00
CA TYR A 81 2.47 14.30 17.56
C TYR A 81 2.97 13.08 16.77
N GLY A 82 4.02 12.40 17.27
CA GLY A 82 4.49 11.14 16.68
C GLY A 82 3.42 10.03 16.72
N ALA A 83 2.73 9.89 17.86
CA ALA A 83 1.63 8.94 18.00
C ALA A 83 0.46 9.26 17.05
N PHE A 84 0.11 10.53 16.89
CA PHE A 84 -0.89 11.00 15.92
C PHE A 84 -0.49 10.63 14.49
N LEU A 85 0.76 10.88 14.10
CA LEU A 85 1.25 10.53 12.76
C LEU A 85 1.17 9.02 12.50
N VAL A 86 1.60 8.20 13.46
CA VAL A 86 1.51 6.73 13.35
C VAL A 86 0.05 6.27 13.26
N LEU A 87 -0.83 6.81 14.09
CA LEU A 87 -2.24 6.42 14.10
C LEU A 87 -2.92 6.76 12.77
N VAL A 88 -2.77 8.01 12.32
CA VAL A 88 -3.49 8.53 11.16
C VAL A 88 -2.89 8.05 9.84
N TYR A 89 -1.57 8.10 9.69
CA TYR A 89 -0.91 7.80 8.41
C TYR A 89 -0.42 6.35 8.29
N VAL A 90 -0.49 5.55 9.35
CA VAL A 90 -0.07 4.15 9.33
C VAL A 90 -1.20 3.21 9.75
N ALA A 91 -1.66 3.32 10.99
CA ALA A 91 -2.61 2.35 11.55
C ALA A 91 -3.96 2.37 10.82
N VAL A 92 -4.57 3.54 10.60
CA VAL A 92 -5.85 3.68 9.90
C VAL A 92 -5.78 3.15 8.46
N PRO A 93 -4.81 3.56 7.62
CA PRO A 93 -4.64 3.02 6.27
C PRO A 93 -4.44 1.50 6.26
N LEU A 94 -3.65 0.94 7.19
CA LEU A 94 -3.44 -0.50 7.26
C LEU A 94 -4.71 -1.27 7.61
N ILE A 95 -5.49 -0.79 8.58
CA ILE A 95 -6.78 -1.39 8.93
C ILE A 95 -7.72 -1.36 7.73
N LEU A 96 -7.79 -0.23 7.01
CA LEU A 96 -8.59 -0.09 5.80
C LEU A 96 -8.17 -1.06 4.69
N ILE A 97 -6.86 -1.19 4.45
CA ILE A 97 -6.28 -2.12 3.48
C ILE A 97 -6.68 -3.56 3.83
N ILE A 98 -6.45 -3.99 5.07
CA ILE A 98 -6.74 -5.34 5.55
C ILE A 98 -8.24 -5.61 5.41
N ALA A 99 -9.10 -4.70 5.87
CA ALA A 99 -10.55 -4.85 5.79
C ALA A 99 -11.03 -4.96 4.33
N CYS A 100 -10.57 -4.08 3.45
CA CYS A 100 -10.94 -4.07 2.03
C CYS A 100 -10.52 -5.38 1.36
N TYR A 101 -9.26 -5.79 1.52
CA TYR A 101 -8.74 -6.99 0.86
C TYR A 101 -9.33 -8.28 1.43
N THR A 102 -9.61 -8.34 2.73
CA THR A 102 -10.32 -9.48 3.34
C THR A 102 -11.69 -9.66 2.68
N ARG A 103 -12.45 -8.56 2.51
CA ARG A 103 -13.76 -8.60 1.83
C ARG A 103 -13.64 -8.99 0.36
N VAL A 104 -12.64 -8.47 -0.35
CA VAL A 104 -12.35 -8.83 -1.74
C VAL A 104 -12.03 -10.32 -1.86
N PHE A 105 -11.12 -10.83 -1.04
CA PHE A 105 -10.70 -12.22 -1.05
C PHE A 105 -11.86 -13.17 -0.73
N MET A 106 -12.68 -12.84 0.27
CA MET A 106 -13.89 -13.62 0.58
C MET A 106 -14.86 -13.66 -0.62
N LYS A 107 -15.05 -12.53 -1.32
CA LYS A 107 -15.91 -12.48 -2.50
C LYS A 107 -15.35 -13.31 -3.66
N VAL A 108 -14.05 -13.21 -3.93
CA VAL A 108 -13.35 -14.00 -4.97
C VAL A 108 -13.43 -15.49 -4.64
N ARG A 109 -13.15 -15.90 -3.39
CA ARG A 109 -13.23 -17.30 -2.95
C ARG A 109 -14.65 -17.84 -3.07
N LYS A 110 -15.67 -17.09 -2.64
CA LYS A 110 -17.08 -17.49 -2.79
C LYS A 110 -17.46 -17.65 -4.26
N HIS A 111 -16.99 -16.75 -5.14
CA HIS A 111 -17.21 -16.86 -6.58
C HIS A 111 -16.55 -18.11 -7.17
N ASN A 112 -15.28 -18.37 -6.84
CA ASN A 112 -14.54 -19.54 -7.34
C ASN A 112 -15.15 -20.87 -6.85
N LEU A 113 -15.52 -20.95 -5.57
CA LEU A 113 -16.20 -22.13 -5.01
C LEU A 113 -17.55 -22.38 -5.68
N ASN A 114 -18.35 -21.33 -5.88
CA ASN A 114 -19.63 -21.44 -6.59
C ASN A 114 -19.44 -21.87 -8.05
N PHE A 115 -18.38 -21.38 -8.71
CA PHE A 115 -18.05 -21.77 -10.07
C PHE A 115 -17.66 -23.26 -10.17
N ILE A 116 -16.79 -23.74 -9.28
CA ILE A 116 -16.41 -25.16 -9.20
C ILE A 116 -17.63 -26.04 -8.89
N PHE A 117 -18.49 -25.61 -7.96
CA PHE A 117 -19.72 -26.34 -7.64
C PHE A 117 -20.66 -26.43 -8.85
N ARG A 118 -20.80 -25.35 -9.63
CA ARG A 118 -21.59 -25.33 -10.88
C ARG A 118 -21.01 -26.22 -11.96
N LEU A 119 -19.69 -26.30 -12.09
CA LEU A 119 -19.04 -27.23 -13.03
C LEU A 119 -19.30 -28.69 -12.64
N ARG A 120 -19.37 -28.99 -11.33
CA ARG A 120 -19.74 -30.32 -10.84
C ARG A 120 -21.23 -30.64 -10.98
N SER A 121 -22.11 -29.63 -10.91
CA SER A 121 -23.56 -29.83 -10.91
C SER A 121 -24.24 -29.65 -12.27
N SER A 122 -23.55 -29.16 -13.30
CA SER A 122 -24.18 -28.79 -14.58
C SER A 122 -23.67 -29.61 -15.77
N CYS A 123 -24.33 -30.75 -15.99
CA CYS A 123 -24.62 -31.25 -17.35
C CYS A 123 -25.93 -30.65 -17.91
N ARG A 124 -26.64 -29.78 -17.19
CA ARG A 124 -27.88 -29.13 -17.67
C ARG A 124 -28.09 -27.77 -17.00
N SER A 125 -28.37 -26.77 -17.83
CA SER A 125 -29.10 -25.50 -17.61
C SER A 125 -28.34 -24.15 -17.52
N GLU A 126 -28.74 -23.29 -18.48
CA GLU A 126 -28.89 -21.83 -18.60
C GLU A 126 -27.77 -20.87 -18.12
N PRO A 127 -27.34 -19.89 -18.96
CA PRO A 127 -26.34 -18.90 -18.62
C PRO A 127 -26.92 -17.81 -17.71
N SER A 128 -27.07 -18.12 -16.42
CA SER A 128 -27.36 -17.07 -15.43
C SER A 128 -26.27 -15.98 -15.48
N THR A 129 -26.67 -14.72 -15.61
CA THR A 129 -25.87 -13.47 -15.63
C THR A 129 -25.16 -13.20 -14.30
N ASN A 130 -24.67 -14.23 -13.63
CA ASN A 130 -23.80 -14.09 -12.47
C ASN A 130 -22.42 -13.66 -12.97
N ARG A 131 -22.13 -12.39 -12.69
CA ARG A 131 -20.90 -11.65 -12.96
C ARG A 131 -19.65 -12.51 -12.73
N CYS A 132 -19.17 -13.15 -13.78
CA CYS A 132 -17.89 -13.85 -13.75
C CYS A 132 -16.77 -12.83 -13.59
N LEU A 133 -16.01 -12.91 -12.49
CA LEU A 133 -14.79 -12.12 -12.34
C LEU A 133 -13.75 -12.67 -13.32
N SER A 134 -13.20 -11.81 -14.18
CA SER A 134 -12.14 -12.22 -15.11
C SER A 134 -10.91 -12.72 -14.33
N VAL A 135 -10.22 -13.73 -14.86
CA VAL A 135 -8.95 -14.23 -14.33
C VAL A 135 -7.94 -13.10 -14.18
N ASP A 136 -7.94 -12.12 -15.09
CA ASP A 136 -7.08 -10.95 -15.01
C ASP A 136 -7.39 -10.09 -13.77
N GLU A 137 -8.66 -9.94 -13.38
CA GLU A 137 -9.03 -9.19 -12.18
C GLU A 137 -8.56 -9.87 -10.90
N VAL A 138 -8.60 -11.21 -10.89
CA VAL A 138 -8.10 -12.02 -9.77
C VAL A 138 -6.58 -11.87 -9.68
N ASN A 139 -5.86 -11.98 -10.80
CA ASN A 139 -4.40 -11.85 -10.84
C ASN A 139 -3.92 -10.46 -10.44
N VAL A 140 -4.62 -9.41 -10.87
CA VAL A 140 -4.30 -8.03 -10.46
C VAL A 140 -4.57 -7.85 -8.97
N THR A 141 -5.65 -8.40 -8.43
CA THR A 141 -5.93 -8.38 -6.99
C THR A 141 -4.83 -9.11 -6.21
N TYR A 142 -4.41 -10.28 -6.68
CA TYR A 142 -3.33 -11.06 -6.06
C TYR A 142 -1.99 -10.31 -6.08
N THR A 143 -1.65 -9.67 -7.19
CA THR A 143 -0.46 -8.81 -7.28
C THR A 143 -0.48 -7.72 -6.22
N LEU A 144 -1.63 -7.04 -6.07
CA LEU A 144 -1.78 -5.97 -5.09
C LEU A 144 -1.70 -6.48 -3.63
N LEU A 145 -2.17 -7.70 -3.36
CA LEU A 145 -1.96 -8.34 -2.05
C LEU A 145 -0.48 -8.55 -1.76
N VAL A 146 0.28 -9.05 -2.75
CA VAL A 146 1.73 -9.24 -2.59
C VAL A 146 2.45 -7.91 -2.36
N VAL A 147 2.06 -6.84 -3.05
CA VAL A 147 2.60 -5.49 -2.80
C VAL A 147 2.34 -5.05 -1.36
N VAL A 148 1.11 -5.22 -0.86
CA VAL A 148 0.75 -4.87 0.52
C VAL A 148 1.52 -5.71 1.53
N THR A 149 1.64 -7.02 1.32
CA THR A 149 2.40 -7.90 2.21
C THR A 149 3.88 -7.54 2.22
N GLY A 150 4.48 -7.27 1.05
CA GLY A 150 5.86 -6.81 0.95
C GLY A 150 6.07 -5.49 1.70
N PHE A 151 5.16 -4.53 1.54
CA PHE A 151 5.19 -3.29 2.29
C PHE A 151 5.13 -3.53 3.80
N LEU A 152 4.18 -4.35 4.27
CA LEU A 152 4.03 -4.69 5.69
C LEU A 152 5.28 -5.36 6.26
N VAL A 153 5.87 -6.32 5.54
CA VAL A 153 7.10 -7.01 5.97
C VAL A 153 8.26 -6.03 6.11
N CYS A 154 8.41 -5.06 5.19
CA CYS A 154 9.43 -4.03 5.31
C CYS A 154 9.16 -3.05 6.45
N TRP A 155 7.91 -2.67 6.68
CA TRP A 155 7.57 -1.65 7.69
C TRP A 155 7.43 -2.21 9.10
N THR A 156 7.19 -3.51 9.28
CA THR A 156 7.05 -4.13 10.61
C THR A 156 8.30 -3.93 11.48
N PRO A 157 9.54 -4.23 11.01
CA PRO A 157 10.76 -3.98 11.79
C PRO A 157 10.93 -2.51 12.15
N VAL A 158 10.59 -1.60 11.22
CA VAL A 158 10.69 -0.15 11.41
C VAL A 158 9.79 0.31 12.55
N VAL A 159 8.51 -0.10 12.54
CA VAL A 159 7.53 0.23 13.60
C VAL A 159 7.95 -0.36 14.95
N VAL A 160 8.47 -1.59 14.97
CA VAL A 160 8.94 -2.22 16.22
C VAL A 160 10.11 -1.43 16.82
N ILE A 161 11.08 -1.01 16.00
CA ILE A 161 12.22 -0.21 16.46
C ILE A 161 11.75 1.14 16.99
N ASP A 162 10.86 1.84 16.27
CA ASP A 162 10.33 3.14 16.73
C ASP A 162 9.49 3.00 18.00
N LEU A 163 8.75 1.90 18.19
CA LEU A 163 8.02 1.60 19.42
C LEU A 163 8.98 1.36 20.60
N ILE A 164 10.08 0.63 20.38
CA ILE A 164 11.09 0.38 21.42
C ILE A 164 11.81 1.68 21.79
N ASP A 165 12.21 2.49 20.81
CA ASP A 165 12.80 3.82 21.03
C ASP A 165 11.83 4.71 21.82
N PHE A 166 10.53 4.68 21.51
CA PHE A 166 9.49 5.44 22.20
C PHE A 166 9.30 4.99 23.65
N LEU A 167 9.16 3.67 23.90
CA LEU A 167 8.94 3.12 25.24
C LEU A 167 10.12 3.36 26.17
N ASN A 168 11.35 3.26 25.65
CA ASN A 168 12.56 3.47 26.44
C ASN A 168 12.93 4.95 26.60
N SER A 169 12.33 5.85 25.81
CA SER A 169 12.70 7.27 25.73
C SER A 169 14.19 7.51 25.47
N ASP A 170 14.89 6.53 24.89
CA ASP A 170 16.35 6.49 24.76
C ASP A 170 16.78 5.76 23.48
N TRP A 171 17.84 6.23 22.82
CA TRP A 171 18.40 5.63 21.60
C TRP A 171 19.54 4.63 21.87
N LYS A 172 19.25 3.61 22.68
CA LYS A 172 20.26 2.67 23.18
C LYS A 172 20.40 1.38 22.34
N LEU A 173 19.66 1.24 21.26
CA LEU A 173 19.75 0.04 20.42
C LEU A 173 21.11 -0.04 19.71
N LYS A 174 21.58 -1.27 19.47
CA LYS A 174 22.85 -1.51 18.77
C LYS A 174 22.78 -0.88 17.38
N ARG A 175 23.91 -0.32 16.89
CA ARG A 175 24.02 0.29 15.55
C ARG A 175 23.46 -0.59 14.42
N GLN A 176 23.65 -1.91 14.49
CA GLN A 176 23.13 -2.85 13.50
C GLN A 176 21.60 -2.79 13.36
N VAL A 177 20.88 -2.56 14.47
CA VAL A 177 19.42 -2.43 14.48
C VAL A 177 19.00 -1.16 13.73
N TYR A 178 19.67 -0.04 13.99
CA TYR A 178 19.38 1.21 13.27
C TYR A 178 19.81 1.18 11.80
N VAL A 179 20.86 0.44 11.43
CA VAL A 179 21.17 0.21 10.00
C VAL A 179 20.07 -0.62 9.34
N SER A 180 19.57 -1.67 10.02
CA SER A 180 18.48 -2.48 9.51
C SER A 180 17.19 -1.69 9.30
N TYR A 181 16.88 -0.74 10.20
CA TYR A 181 15.77 0.21 10.06
C TYR A 181 15.80 0.90 8.70
N THR A 182 16.95 1.49 8.37
CA THR A 182 17.16 2.26 7.15
C THR A 182 17.11 1.35 5.92
N CYS A 183 17.74 0.17 5.99
CA CYS A 183 17.66 -0.82 4.92
C CYS A 183 16.21 -1.22 4.61
N PHE A 184 15.40 -1.53 5.62
CA PHE A 184 14.00 -1.91 5.44
C PHE A 184 13.15 -0.75 4.90
N ALA A 185 13.35 0.47 5.43
CA ALA A 185 12.65 1.66 4.95
C ALA A 185 12.90 1.91 3.45
N PHE A 186 14.16 1.85 3.00
CA PHE A 186 14.50 2.03 1.58
C PHE A 186 14.05 0.85 0.70
N THR A 187 14.19 -0.39 1.19
CA THR A 187 13.74 -1.58 0.46
C THR A 187 12.24 -1.53 0.15
N SER A 188 11.44 -0.97 1.06
CA SER A 188 10.00 -0.83 0.86
C SER A 188 9.62 -0.02 -0.40
N ALA A 189 10.44 0.97 -0.78
CA ALA A 189 10.23 1.76 -1.99
C ALA A 189 10.63 0.96 -3.25
N SER A 190 11.76 0.25 -3.18
CA SER A 190 12.32 -0.54 -4.29
C SER A 190 11.52 -1.79 -4.62
N LEU A 191 10.81 -2.38 -3.65
CA LEU A 191 9.99 -3.58 -3.89
C LEU A 191 8.80 -3.31 -4.81
N ASN A 192 8.21 -2.11 -4.79
CA ASN A 192 6.98 -1.85 -5.54
C ASN A 192 7.16 -2.07 -7.06
N PRO A 193 8.15 -1.44 -7.75
CA PRO A 193 8.38 -1.68 -9.17
C PRO A 193 8.75 -3.13 -9.51
N ILE A 194 9.53 -3.80 -8.64
CA ILE A 194 9.94 -5.20 -8.83
C ILE A 194 8.70 -6.11 -8.83
N ILE A 195 7.83 -5.95 -7.83
CA ILE A 195 6.60 -6.75 -7.72
C ILE A 195 5.69 -6.49 -8.91
N TYR A 196 5.47 -5.23 -9.29
CA TYR A 196 4.66 -4.91 -10.47
C TYR A 196 5.26 -5.47 -11.77
N GLY A 197 6.57 -5.37 -11.96
CA GLY A 197 7.25 -5.88 -13.16
C GLY A 197 7.21 -7.40 -13.29
N VAL A 198 7.26 -8.14 -12.18
CA VAL A 198 7.22 -9.61 -12.18
C VAL A 198 5.78 -10.14 -12.27
N MET A 199 4.87 -9.56 -11.50
CA MET A 199 3.53 -10.15 -11.28
C MET A 199 2.43 -9.54 -12.14
N ASN A 200 2.58 -8.30 -12.61
CA ASN A 200 1.56 -7.65 -13.42
C ASN A 200 1.94 -7.71 -14.91
N ARG A 201 1.24 -8.58 -15.65
CA ARG A 201 1.48 -8.81 -17.09
C ARG A 201 1.46 -7.52 -17.91
N SER A 202 0.53 -6.60 -17.62
CA SER A 202 0.44 -5.32 -18.34
C SER A 202 1.67 -4.45 -18.09
N PHE A 203 2.12 -4.34 -16.83
CA PHE A 203 3.35 -3.61 -16.50
C PHE A 203 4.58 -4.26 -17.11
N ARG A 204 4.67 -5.59 -17.07
CA ARG A 204 5.79 -6.33 -17.66
C ARG A 204 5.94 -6.05 -19.15
N VAL A 205 4.83 -6.06 -19.90
CA VAL A 205 4.85 -5.77 -21.34
C VAL A 205 5.34 -4.35 -21.61
N GLU A 206 4.84 -3.36 -20.87
CA GLU A 206 5.29 -1.97 -21.04
C GLU A 206 6.75 -1.77 -20.61
N TYR A 207 7.20 -2.42 -19.54
CA TYR A 207 8.62 -2.40 -19.13
C TYR A 207 9.52 -2.99 -20.21
N LEU A 208 9.14 -4.13 -20.80
CA LEU A 208 9.88 -4.73 -21.90
C LEU A 208 9.88 -3.85 -23.15
N ARG A 209 8.78 -3.15 -23.45
CA ARG A 209 8.71 -2.19 -24.55
C ARG A 209 9.68 -1.03 -24.34
N ILE A 210 9.71 -0.46 -23.13
CA ILE A 210 10.64 0.63 -22.78
C ILE A 210 12.09 0.14 -22.88
N LEU A 211 12.42 -1.02 -22.30
CA LEU A 211 13.76 -1.59 -22.35
C LEU A 211 14.20 -1.94 -23.78
N ALA A 212 13.30 -2.43 -24.62
CA ALA A 212 13.56 -2.66 -26.03
C ALA A 212 13.85 -1.35 -26.76
N ALA A 213 13.07 -0.28 -26.52
CA ALA A 213 13.30 1.04 -27.09
C ALA A 213 14.68 1.62 -26.68
N PHE A 214 15.13 1.37 -25.44
CA PHE A 214 16.49 1.73 -25.01
C PHE A 214 17.57 0.93 -25.74
N LYS A 215 17.34 -0.37 -25.98
CA LYS A 215 18.24 -1.23 -26.77
C LYS A 215 18.34 -0.83 -28.24
N PHE A 216 17.33 -0.16 -28.79
CA PHE A 216 17.36 0.36 -30.15
C PHE A 216 18.12 1.70 -30.28
N TRP A 217 18.41 2.37 -29.15
CA TRP A 217 19.14 3.66 -29.13
C TRP A 217 20.62 3.52 -28.70
N SER A 218 21.07 2.33 -28.30
CA SER A 218 22.49 2.03 -28.06
C SER A 218 23.12 1.28 -29.23
#